data_AF-A0A1V3PDV7-F1
#
_entry.id   AF-A0A1V3PDV7-F1
#
_cell.length_a   1.000
_cell.length_b   1.000
_cell.length_c   1.000
_cell.angle_alpha   90.00
_cell.angle_beta   90.00
_cell.angle_gamma   90.00
#
_symmetry.space_group_name_H-M   'P 1'
#
loop_
_entity.id
_entity.type
_entity.pdbx_description
1 polymer ?
#
loop_
_entity_poly.entity_id
_entity_poly.type
_entity_poly.pdbx_seq_one_letter_code
_entity_poly.pdbx_strand_id
1 'polypeptide(L)'
;MLLFLIGLLTGLVEQRFTNPRMGLAAHLEGGMNGTFLVALGAIWTEVRLSPRLTTAAYWSALYGTYANWAITTLAAILGTAAMSPINAAGRSAQPWQESFVTLGFMSVGIAIVASSILILRGLRRAAAR
;
A
#
# COMPACT_ATOMS: atom_id res chain seq x y z
N MET A 1 9.95 -3.18 -8.00
CA MET A 1 11.35 -2.75 -7.79
C MET A 1 11.45 -1.31 -7.32
N LEU A 2 10.91 -0.31 -8.05
CA LEU A 2 10.96 1.09 -7.59
C LEU A 2 10.39 1.30 -6.19
N LEU A 3 9.17 0.80 -5.92
CA LEU A 3 8.55 0.92 -4.59
C LEU A 3 9.38 0.26 -3.48
N PHE A 4 10.04 -0.87 -3.77
CA PHE A 4 10.94 -1.54 -2.84
C PHE A 4 12.15 -0.67 -2.50
N LEU A 5 12.79 -0.08 -3.53
CA LEU A 5 13.91 0.86 -3.34
C LEU A 5 13.48 2.06 -2.49
N ILE A 6 12.32 2.65 -2.80
CA ILE A 6 11.78 3.78 -2.03
C ILE A 6 11.55 3.36 -0.57
N GLY A 7 11.02 2.16 -0.31
CA GLY A 7 10.89 1.61 1.04
C GLY A 7 12.23 1.54 1.79
N LEU A 8 13.30 1.08 1.14
CA LEU A 8 14.65 1.09 1.73
C LEU A 8 15.11 2.51 2.09
N LEU A 9 14.90 3.47 1.19
CA LEU A 9 15.24 4.87 1.44
C LEU A 9 14.42 5.46 2.59
N THR A 10 13.13 5.11 2.71
CA THR A 10 12.29 5.50 3.85
C THR A 10 12.87 4.97 5.17
N GLY A 11 13.39 3.73 5.19
CA GLY A 11 14.02 3.14 6.38
C GLY A 11 15.28 3.89 6.84
N LEU A 12 16.02 4.54 5.94
CA LEU A 12 17.18 5.36 6.32
C LEU A 12 16.80 6.63 7.11
N VAL A 13 15.57 7.11 6.92
CA VAL A 13 15.07 8.36 7.51
C VAL A 13 13.91 8.15 8.48
N GLU A 14 13.52 6.90 8.78
CA GLU A 14 12.29 6.60 9.51
C GLU A 14 12.22 7.24 10.90
N GLN A 15 13.36 7.34 11.59
CA GLN A 15 13.46 7.93 12.93
C GLN A 15 13.38 9.46 12.92
N ARG A 16 13.47 10.09 11.74
CA ARG A 16 13.42 11.55 11.58
C ARG A 16 12.01 12.08 11.34
N PHE A 17 11.01 11.20 11.18
CA PHE A 17 9.62 11.63 11.04
C PHE A 17 9.03 12.09 12.37
N THR A 18 8.02 12.97 12.30
CA THR A 18 7.25 13.45 13.45
C THR A 18 6.66 12.29 14.25
N ASN A 19 6.20 11.24 13.57
CA ASN A 19 5.82 9.96 14.15
C ASN A 19 6.74 8.83 13.64
N PRO A 20 7.80 8.47 14.39
CA PRO A 20 8.73 7.41 14.01
C PRO A 20 8.08 6.02 13.87
N ARG A 21 7.00 5.71 14.60
CA ARG A 21 6.29 4.43 14.45
C ARG A 21 5.58 4.33 13.11
N MET A 22 4.99 5.43 12.66
CA MET A 22 4.43 5.51 11.30
C MET A 22 5.53 5.57 10.23
N GLY A 23 6.70 6.14 10.55
CA GLY A 23 7.88 6.08 9.70
C GLY A 23 8.36 4.65 9.44
N LEU A 24 8.47 3.85 10.50
CA LEU A 24 8.77 2.42 10.41
C LEU A 24 7.69 1.68 9.62
N ALA A 25 6.41 1.98 9.87
CA ALA A 25 5.32 1.42 9.07
C ALA A 25 5.48 1.76 7.58
N ALA A 26 5.82 3.00 7.23
CA ALA A 26 6.04 3.41 5.84
C ALA A 26 7.21 2.66 5.18
N HIS A 27 8.31 2.43 5.92
CA HIS A 27 9.41 1.59 5.45
C HIS A 27 8.94 0.16 5.13
N LEU A 28 8.25 -0.47 6.08
CA LEU A 28 7.73 -1.83 5.92
C LEU A 28 6.72 -1.92 4.76
N GLU A 29 5.83 -0.95 4.63
CA GLU A 29 4.87 -0.90 3.53
C GLU A 29 5.57 -0.76 2.17
N GLY A 30 6.61 0.07 2.06
CA GLY A 30 7.40 0.16 0.82
C GLY A 30 8.07 -1.17 0.46
N GLY A 31 8.66 -1.85 1.44
CA GLY A 31 9.31 -3.16 1.26
C GLY A 31 8.32 -4.27 0.90
N MET A 32 7.25 -4.44 1.69
CA MET A 32 6.25 -5.49 1.51
C MET A 32 5.46 -5.29 0.21
N ASN A 33 4.95 -4.09 -0.05
CA ASN A 33 4.21 -3.81 -1.28
C ASN A 33 5.13 -3.87 -2.51
N GLY A 34 6.37 -3.42 -2.38
CA GLY A 34 7.37 -3.56 -3.42
C GLY A 34 7.66 -5.01 -3.77
N THR A 35 7.78 -5.88 -2.77
CA THR A 35 7.98 -7.34 -2.94
C THR A 35 6.74 -8.00 -3.53
N PHE A 36 5.55 -7.62 -3.05
CA PHE A 36 4.28 -8.08 -3.59
C PHE A 36 4.15 -7.78 -5.09
N LEU A 37 4.45 -6.55 -5.52
CA LEU A 37 4.41 -6.19 -6.95
C LEU A 37 5.39 -7.01 -7.79
N VAL A 38 6.53 -7.39 -7.23
CA VAL A 38 7.55 -8.17 -7.94
C VAL A 38 7.10 -9.62 -8.08
N ALA A 39 6.60 -10.21 -7.00
CA ALA A 39 6.00 -11.54 -7.03
C ALA A 39 4.81 -11.59 -8.00
N LEU A 40 3.92 -10.58 -7.94
CA LEU A 40 2.79 -10.45 -8.85
C LEU A 40 3.25 -10.30 -10.30
N GLY A 41 4.27 -9.49 -10.56
CA GLY A 41 4.88 -9.33 -11.87
C GLY A 41 5.45 -10.63 -12.41
N ALA A 42 6.07 -11.44 -11.55
CA ALA A 42 6.64 -12.75 -11.92
C ALA A 42 5.57 -13.77 -12.34
N ILE A 43 4.39 -13.75 -11.71
CA ILE A 43 3.28 -14.66 -12.03
C ILE A 43 2.24 -14.04 -12.98
N TRP A 44 2.47 -12.81 -13.47
CA TRP A 44 1.44 -12.04 -14.18
C TRP A 44 0.93 -12.75 -15.43
N THR A 45 1.80 -13.49 -16.12
CA THR A 45 1.44 -14.28 -17.29
C THR A 45 0.44 -15.39 -16.99
N GLU A 46 0.30 -15.82 -15.73
CA GLU A 46 -0.67 -16.83 -15.29
C GLU A 46 -2.02 -16.23 -14.89
N VAL A 47 -2.12 -14.90 -14.75
CA VAL A 47 -3.36 -14.22 -14.37
C VAL A 47 -4.25 -14.09 -15.61
N ARG A 48 -5.22 -15.00 -15.78
CA ARG A 48 -6.13 -15.04 -16.94
C ARG A 48 -7.46 -14.33 -16.65
N LEU A 49 -7.55 -13.06 -17.06
CA LEU A 49 -8.75 -12.23 -16.93
C LEU A 49 -9.20 -11.68 -18.30
N SER A 50 -10.43 -11.16 -18.38
CA SER A 50 -10.84 -10.37 -19.55
C SER A 50 -10.03 -9.07 -19.61
N PRO A 51 -9.89 -8.42 -20.79
CA PRO A 51 -9.07 -7.22 -20.92
C PRO A 51 -9.43 -6.12 -19.91
N ARG A 52 -10.72 -5.86 -19.72
CA ARG A 52 -11.22 -4.85 -18.74
C ARG A 52 -10.82 -5.18 -17.30
N LEU A 53 -10.95 -6.44 -16.90
CA LEU A 53 -10.61 -6.88 -15.53
C LEU A 53 -9.10 -6.93 -15.30
N THR A 54 -8.32 -7.24 -16.34
CA THR A 54 -6.85 -7.19 -16.30
C THR A 54 -6.37 -5.77 -16.05
N THR A 55 -6.89 -4.80 -16.81
CA THR A 55 -6.60 -3.38 -16.62
C THR A 55 -7.00 -2.90 -15.21
N ALA A 56 -8.19 -3.28 -14.75
CA ALA A 56 -8.64 -2.94 -13.39
C ALA A 56 -7.72 -3.54 -12.31
N ALA A 57 -7.34 -4.82 -12.43
CA ALA A 57 -6.45 -5.50 -11.48
C ALA A 57 -5.06 -4.84 -11.45
N TYR A 58 -4.51 -4.53 -12.62
CA TYR A 58 -3.21 -3.88 -12.78
C TYR A 58 -3.18 -2.51 -12.11
N TRP A 59 -4.13 -1.63 -12.46
CA TRP A 59 -4.14 -0.27 -11.91
C TRP A 59 -4.51 -0.24 -10.44
N SER A 60 -5.41 -1.11 -9.98
CA SER A 60 -5.73 -1.22 -8.54
C SER A 60 -4.56 -1.76 -7.72
N ALA A 61 -3.76 -2.70 -8.26
CA ALA A 61 -2.53 -3.17 -7.61
C ALA A 61 -1.51 -2.03 -7.48
N LEU A 62 -1.24 -1.32 -8.58
CA LEU A 62 -0.30 -0.20 -8.58
C LEU A 62 -0.77 0.94 -7.68
N TYR A 63 -2.02 1.36 -7.81
CA TYR A 63 -2.58 2.40 -6.96
C TYR A 63 -2.53 1.98 -5.49
N GLY A 64 -3.04 0.79 -5.14
CA GLY A 64 -3.10 0.32 -3.76
C GLY A 64 -1.71 0.30 -3.13
N THR A 65 -0.71 -0.23 -3.82
CA THR A 65 0.65 -0.36 -3.29
C THR A 65 1.39 0.97 -3.16
N TYR A 66 1.38 1.82 -4.19
CA TYR A 66 2.06 3.11 -4.14
C TYR A 66 1.34 4.11 -3.24
N ALA A 67 0.01 4.16 -3.29
CA ALA A 67 -0.76 5.04 -2.43
C ALA A 67 -0.66 4.61 -0.96
N ASN A 68 -0.56 3.31 -0.65
CA ASN A 68 -0.36 2.87 0.72
C ASN A 68 0.94 3.43 1.31
N TRP A 69 2.06 3.27 0.59
CA TRP A 69 3.33 3.84 1.01
C TRP A 69 3.26 5.36 1.14
N ALA A 70 2.65 6.06 0.17
CA ALA A 70 2.57 7.52 0.17
C ALA A 70 1.73 8.05 1.34
N ILE A 71 0.56 7.48 1.59
CA ILE A 71 -0.32 7.87 2.70
C ILE A 71 0.33 7.55 4.05
N THR A 72 0.99 6.39 4.19
CA THR A 72 1.71 6.04 5.43
C THR A 72 2.90 6.96 5.68
N THR A 73 3.63 7.35 4.62
CA THR A 73 4.72 8.33 4.71
C THR A 73 4.19 9.70 5.10
N LEU A 74 3.09 10.15 4.49
CA LEU A 74 2.45 11.42 4.85
C LEU A 74 1.96 11.41 6.30
N ALA A 75 1.36 10.30 6.74
CA ALA A 75 0.96 10.09 8.13
C ALA A 75 2.15 10.20 9.11
N ALA A 76 3.31 9.66 8.73
CA ALA A 76 4.54 9.78 9.50
C ALA A 76 5.04 11.23 9.60
N ILE A 77 5.00 11.97 8.48
CA ILE A 77 5.39 13.39 8.42
C ILE A 77 4.45 14.27 9.25
N LEU A 78 3.14 14.07 9.11
CA LEU A 78 2.12 14.87 9.80
C LEU A 78 1.93 14.47 11.27
N GLY A 79 2.40 13.29 11.66
CA GLY A 79 2.25 12.78 13.02
C GLY A 79 0.85 12.28 13.34
N THR A 80 0.09 11.82 12.34
CA THR A 80 -1.31 11.41 12.50
C THR A 80 -1.46 10.15 13.37
N ALA A 81 -2.62 10.03 14.01
CA ALA A 81 -3.09 8.82 14.71
C ALA A 81 -4.05 7.96 13.86
N ALA A 82 -4.39 8.42 12.66
CA ALA A 82 -5.38 7.86 11.76
C ALA A 82 -5.30 6.32 11.66
N MET A 83 -6.46 5.69 11.90
CA MET A 83 -6.71 4.24 11.80
C MET A 83 -5.84 3.30 12.66
N SER A 84 -4.82 3.78 13.37
CA SER A 84 -4.03 2.99 14.31
C SER A 84 -3.55 3.83 15.50
N PRO A 85 -4.33 3.89 16.59
CA PRO A 85 -3.91 4.57 17.83
C PRO A 85 -2.61 4.02 18.42
N ILE A 86 -2.30 2.74 18.16
CA ILE A 86 -1.05 2.09 18.58
C ILE A 86 0.17 2.77 17.92
N ASN A 87 0.02 3.15 16.66
CA ASN A 87 1.07 3.84 15.90
C ASN A 87 1.15 5.33 16.27
N ALA A 88 0.08 5.93 16.79
CA ALA A 88 0.05 7.33 17.21
C ALA A 88 1.02 7.64 18.35
N ALA A 89 1.19 6.70 19.29
CA ALA A 89 2.00 6.87 20.50
C ALA A 89 1.67 8.19 21.25
N GLY A 90 0.38 8.54 21.35
CA GLY A 90 -0.11 9.75 22.00
C GLY A 90 -0.04 11.03 21.16
N ARG A 91 0.39 10.96 19.89
CA ARG A 91 0.36 12.09 18.96
C ARG A 91 -1.00 12.19 18.28
N SER A 92 -1.34 13.41 17.86
CA SER A 92 -2.46 13.69 16.97
C SER A 92 -2.11 14.83 16.04
N ALA A 93 -2.68 14.80 14.84
CA ALA A 93 -2.55 15.86 13.85
C ALA A 93 -3.81 16.74 13.84
N GLN A 94 -3.84 17.76 12.97
CA GLN A 94 -5.05 18.54 12.80
C GLN A 94 -6.22 17.68 12.28
N PRO A 95 -7.49 17.98 12.61
CA PRO A 95 -8.62 17.14 12.25
C PRO A 95 -8.74 16.84 10.74
N TRP A 96 -8.38 17.81 9.90
CA TRP A 96 -8.40 17.65 8.44
C TRP A 96 -7.26 16.73 7.95
N GLN A 97 -6.11 16.71 8.62
CA GLN A 97 -4.97 15.83 8.31
C GLN A 97 -5.30 14.38 8.66
N GLU A 98 -5.88 14.16 9.84
CA GLU A 98 -6.37 12.85 10.27
C GLU A 98 -7.43 12.31 9.31
N SER A 99 -8.38 13.17 8.91
CA SER A 99 -9.45 12.80 7.98
C SER A 99 -8.89 12.47 6.59
N PHE A 100 -7.96 13.27 6.08
CA PHE A 100 -7.32 13.04 4.79
C PHE A 100 -6.57 11.70 4.75
N VAL A 101 -5.75 11.43 5.77
CA VAL A 101 -5.00 10.16 5.88
C VAL A 101 -5.95 8.98 6.04
N THR A 102 -7.01 9.11 6.84
CA THR A 102 -8.03 8.06 7.01
C THR A 102 -8.72 7.72 5.69
N LEU A 103 -9.17 8.74 4.94
CA LEU A 103 -9.78 8.53 3.63
C LEU A 103 -8.81 7.88 2.63
N GLY A 104 -7.53 8.29 2.67
CA GLY A 104 -6.46 7.68 1.87
C GLY A 104 -6.27 6.20 2.20
N PHE A 105 -6.27 5.82 3.48
CA PHE A 105 -6.17 4.41 3.87
C PHE A 105 -7.43 3.61 3.48
N MET A 106 -8.62 4.19 3.59
CA MET A 106 -9.85 3.53 3.12
C MET A 106 -9.81 3.26 1.61
N SER A 107 -9.39 4.23 0.80
CA SER A 107 -9.30 4.05 -0.65
C SER A 107 -8.24 3.00 -1.04
N VAL A 108 -7.09 3.01 -0.36
CA VAL A 108 -6.04 1.99 -0.49
C VAL A 108 -6.58 0.61 -0.16
N GLY A 109 -7.27 0.47 0.97
CA GLY A 109 -7.85 -0.80 1.43
C GLY A 109 -8.84 -1.38 0.41
N ILE A 110 -9.74 -0.55 -0.10
CA ILE A 110 -10.70 -0.96 -1.15
C ILE A 110 -9.95 -1.42 -2.41
N ALA A 111 -8.96 -0.64 -2.87
CA ALA A 111 -8.21 -0.95 -4.08
C ALA A 111 -7.41 -2.25 -3.97
N ILE A 112 -6.69 -2.47 -2.86
CA ILE A 112 -5.83 -3.64 -2.70
C ILE A 112 -6.66 -4.93 -2.51
N VAL A 113 -7.79 -4.85 -1.82
CA VAL A 113 -8.72 -5.98 -1.67
C VAL A 113 -9.36 -6.31 -3.02
N ALA A 114 -9.85 -5.32 -3.76
CA ALA A 114 -10.42 -5.53 -5.09
C ALA A 114 -9.39 -6.14 -6.05
N SER A 115 -8.16 -5.62 -6.06
CA SER A 115 -7.06 -6.16 -6.85
C SER A 115 -6.78 -7.63 -6.52
N SER A 116 -6.65 -7.95 -5.23
CA SER A 116 -6.39 -9.31 -4.76
C SER A 116 -7.48 -10.29 -5.20
N ILE A 117 -8.76 -9.90 -5.09
CA ILE A 117 -9.89 -10.71 -5.55
C ILE A 117 -9.80 -10.97 -7.07
N LEU A 118 -9.50 -9.94 -7.87
CA LEU A 118 -9.36 -10.09 -9.32
C LEU A 118 -8.21 -11.03 -9.69
N ILE A 119 -7.04 -10.85 -9.06
CA ILE A 119 -5.86 -11.69 -9.31
C ILE A 119 -6.16 -13.15 -8.95
N LEU A 120 -6.75 -13.41 -7.77
CA LEU A 120 -7.13 -14.77 -7.36
C LEU A 120 -8.14 -15.41 -8.33
N ARG A 121 -9.12 -14.64 -8.83
CA ARG A 121 -10.06 -15.14 -9.85
C ARG A 121 -9.36 -15.45 -11.17
N GLY A 122 -8.37 -14.64 -11.56
CA GLY A 122 -7.56 -14.86 -12.75
C GLY A 122 -6.71 -16.12 -12.67
N LEU A 123 -6.09 -16.37 -11.51
CA LEU A 123 -5.26 -17.56 -11.26
C LEU A 123 -6.12 -18.84 -11.20
N ARG A 124 -7.29 -18.80 -10.56
CA ARG A 124 -8.20 -19.97 -10.52
C ARG A 124 -8.65 -20.44 -11.90
N ARG A 125 -8.85 -19.51 -12.85
CA ARG A 125 -9.23 -19.85 -14.23
C ARG A 125 -8.10 -20.51 -15.00
N ALA A 126 -6.85 -20.20 -14.67
CA ALA A 126 -5.69 -20.86 -15.26
C ALA A 126 -5.58 -22.32 -14.78
N ALA A 127 -5.80 -22.57 -13.48
CA ALA A 127 -5.71 -23.91 -12.90
C ALA A 127 -6.86 -24.87 -13.29
N ALA A 128 -7.99 -24.36 -13.78
CA ALA A 128 -9.15 -25.15 -14.18
C ALA A 128 -9.12 -25.62 -15.66
N ARG A 129 -7.99 -25.47 -16.34
CA ARG A 129 -7.74 -25.92 -17.72
C ARG A 129 -6.54 -26.86 -17.74
#